data_AF-A0A2D6PCL7-F1
#
_entry.id   AF-A0A2D6PCL7-F1
#
_cell.length_a   1.000
_cell.length_b   1.000
_cell.length_c   1.000
_cell.angle_alpha   90.00
_cell.angle_beta   90.00
_cell.angle_gamma   90.00
#
_symmetry.space_group_name_H-M   'P 1'
#
loop_
_entity.id
_entity.type
_entity.pdbx_description
1 polymer ?
#
loop_
_entity_poly.entity_id
_entity_poly.type
_entity_poly.pdbx_seq_one_letter_code
_entity_poly.pdbx_strand_id
1 'polypeptide(L)'
;EKGYVSLGWLYTTQEKFDEAEEMFDKAEEMFKIEEMFEKTGSSIKVAKNISASEVTRYHHRKLYERLNKKGIKYVAMQYPMLDIEEIKQMFNYDENIIFVSNEDSFKEALRNGKYEYYFVDNFGGIFGHATRRGDKLIADNVANVILKELNIEN
;
A
#
# COMPACT_ATOMS: atom_id res chain seq x y z
N GLU A 1 -13.08 21.76 -12.68
CA GLU A 1 -12.24 21.34 -11.54
C GLU A 1 -13.00 20.51 -10.49
N LYS A 2 -13.78 21.12 -9.59
CA LYS A 2 -14.49 20.43 -8.46
C LYS A 2 -15.44 19.28 -8.86
N GLY A 3 -15.92 19.28 -10.11
CA GLY A 3 -16.80 18.24 -10.64
C GLY A 3 -16.13 16.88 -10.77
N TYR A 4 -14.90 16.81 -11.28
CA TYR A 4 -14.19 15.54 -11.47
C TYR A 4 -13.74 14.95 -10.13
N VAL A 5 -13.21 15.77 -9.21
CA VAL A 5 -12.91 15.31 -7.85
C VAL A 5 -14.17 14.79 -7.15
N SER A 6 -15.29 15.52 -7.24
CA SER A 6 -16.55 15.10 -6.63
C SER A 6 -17.11 13.83 -7.27
N LEU A 7 -16.97 13.66 -8.59
CA LEU A 7 -17.35 12.45 -9.32
C LEU A 7 -16.43 11.28 -8.96
N GLY A 8 -15.13 11.50 -8.83
CA GLY A 8 -14.16 10.50 -8.36
C GLY A 8 -14.56 9.96 -7.00
N TRP A 9 -14.82 10.85 -6.04
CA TRP A 9 -15.32 10.45 -4.72
C TRP A 9 -16.70 9.77 -4.78
N LEU A 10 -17.64 10.28 -5.58
CA LEU A 10 -18.95 9.66 -5.76
C LEU A 10 -18.83 8.23 -6.32
N TYR A 11 -17.99 8.03 -7.34
CA TYR A 11 -17.71 6.72 -7.90
C TYR A 11 -17.00 5.82 -6.91
N THR A 12 -16.11 6.35 -6.08
CA THR A 12 -15.53 5.58 -4.98
C THR A 12 -16.65 5.08 -4.06
N THR A 13 -17.62 5.94 -3.67
CA THR A 13 -18.75 5.55 -2.79
C THR A 13 -19.71 4.55 -3.43
N GLN A 14 -19.68 4.44 -4.76
CA GLN A 14 -20.43 3.46 -5.54
C GLN A 14 -19.61 2.20 -5.86
N GLU A 15 -18.39 2.06 -5.30
CA GLU A 15 -17.44 0.98 -5.59
C GLU A 15 -17.01 0.90 -7.08
N LYS A 16 -17.20 2.00 -7.82
CA LYS A 16 -16.80 2.16 -9.23
C LYS A 16 -15.39 2.73 -9.31
N PHE A 17 -14.43 1.94 -8.87
CA PHE A 17 -13.07 2.43 -8.65
C PHE A 17 -12.31 2.72 -9.96
N ASP A 18 -12.58 2.00 -11.05
CA ASP A 18 -11.96 2.27 -12.36
C ASP A 18 -12.45 3.65 -12.88
N GLU A 19 -13.75 3.94 -12.76
CA GLU A 19 -14.31 5.25 -13.11
C GLU A 19 -13.86 6.34 -12.12
N ALA A 20 -13.71 6.01 -10.84
CA ALA A 20 -13.18 6.93 -9.85
C ALA A 20 -11.75 7.35 -10.19
N GLU A 21 -10.89 6.39 -10.54
CA GLU A 21 -9.51 6.60 -11.00
C GLU A 21 -9.49 7.50 -12.24
N GLU A 22 -10.32 7.22 -13.25
CA GLU A 22 -10.43 8.08 -14.44
C GLU A 22 -10.82 9.52 -14.09
N MET A 23 -11.74 9.71 -13.15
CA MET A 23 -12.14 11.05 -12.71
C MET A 23 -11.05 11.73 -11.87
N PHE A 24 -10.28 10.99 -11.09
CA PHE A 24 -9.13 11.54 -10.37
C PHE A 24 -7.97 11.90 -11.31
N ASP A 25 -7.69 11.08 -12.32
CA ASP A 25 -6.69 11.37 -13.36
C ASP A 25 -7.07 12.63 -14.14
N LYS A 26 -8.34 12.74 -14.56
CA LYS A 26 -8.87 13.96 -15.19
C LYS A 26 -8.77 15.17 -14.26
N ALA A 27 -9.01 14.98 -12.97
CA ALA A 27 -8.83 16.03 -12.00
C ALA A 27 -7.36 16.43 -11.88
N GLU A 28 -6.41 15.49 -11.81
CA GLU A 28 -4.97 15.76 -11.74
C GLU A 28 -4.45 16.45 -13.02
N GLU A 29 -4.89 16.02 -14.19
CA GLU A 29 -4.56 16.64 -15.47
C GLU A 29 -5.09 18.07 -15.54
N MET A 30 -6.29 18.32 -15.00
CA MET A 30 -6.81 19.68 -14.82
C MET A 30 -6.06 20.46 -13.75
N PHE A 31 -5.68 19.86 -12.61
CA PHE A 31 -4.90 20.51 -11.57
C PHE A 31 -3.51 20.89 -12.04
N LYS A 32 -2.89 20.13 -12.95
CA LYS A 32 -1.64 20.54 -13.63
C LYS A 32 -1.83 21.78 -14.51
N ILE A 33 -3.03 21.99 -15.04
CA ILE A 33 -3.41 23.22 -15.78
C ILE A 33 -3.75 24.36 -14.79
N GLU A 34 -4.30 24.04 -13.62
CA GLU A 34 -4.78 24.98 -12.60
C GLU A 34 -3.72 25.37 -11.55
N GLU A 35 -2.58 24.65 -11.43
CA GLU A 35 -1.42 25.09 -10.65
C GLU A 35 -0.77 26.35 -11.26
N MET A 36 -1.15 26.72 -12.49
CA MET A 36 -0.92 28.05 -13.07
C MET A 36 -1.88 29.14 -12.54
N PHE A 37 -2.97 28.78 -11.86
CA PHE A 37 -4.05 29.67 -11.41
C PHE A 37 -4.53 29.33 -9.97
N GLU A 38 -3.81 29.86 -8.98
CA GLU A 38 -4.35 30.34 -7.69
C GLU A 38 -4.94 29.32 -6.69
N LYS A 39 -4.24 29.08 -5.58
CA LYS A 39 -4.46 29.85 -4.33
C LYS A 39 -5.94 30.09 -3.95
N THR A 40 -6.79 29.11 -3.66
CA THR A 40 -7.91 29.34 -2.70
C THR A 40 -8.44 28.04 -2.12
N GLY A 41 -8.29 27.87 -0.81
CA GLY A 41 -8.53 26.62 -0.12
C GLY A 41 -9.99 26.17 0.04
N SER A 42 -10.06 24.90 0.45
CA SER A 42 -11.13 24.18 1.15
C SER A 42 -12.36 23.74 0.36
N SER A 43 -12.61 22.42 0.34
CA SER A 43 -13.74 21.78 1.07
C SER A 43 -13.87 20.27 0.75
N ILE A 44 -13.67 19.36 1.73
CA ILE A 44 -14.13 17.96 1.63
C ILE A 44 -14.68 17.51 2.99
N LYS A 45 -16.01 17.34 3.07
CA LYS A 45 -16.75 16.83 4.24
C LYS A 45 -17.62 15.60 3.89
N VAL A 46 -17.36 14.92 2.78
CA VAL A 46 -18.22 13.86 2.23
C VAL A 46 -17.63 12.44 2.39
N ALA A 47 -16.35 12.30 2.75
CA ALA A 47 -15.62 11.03 2.80
C ALA A 47 -15.76 10.26 4.13
N LYS A 48 -16.98 9.86 4.54
CA LYS A 48 -17.15 9.14 5.84
C LYS A 48 -17.40 7.63 5.78
N ASN A 49 -17.69 7.03 4.62
CA ASN A 49 -18.20 5.64 4.60
C ASN A 49 -17.45 4.64 3.71
N ILE A 50 -16.33 5.01 3.09
CA ILE A 50 -15.43 4.03 2.46
C ILE A 50 -14.21 3.97 3.33
N SER A 51 -13.94 2.81 3.92
CA SER A 51 -12.72 2.68 4.70
C SER A 51 -11.53 2.63 3.75
N ALA A 52 -10.44 3.33 4.10
CA ALA A 52 -9.21 3.32 3.30
C ALA A 52 -8.69 1.90 2.99
N SER A 53 -9.07 0.91 3.82
CA SER A 53 -8.79 -0.51 3.60
C SER A 53 -9.50 -1.11 2.39
N GLU A 54 -10.68 -0.62 2.00
CA GLU A 54 -11.42 -1.15 0.84
C GLU A 54 -10.80 -0.71 -0.48
N VAL A 55 -10.41 0.56 -0.57
CA VAL A 55 -9.66 1.12 -1.70
C VAL A 55 -8.31 0.39 -1.83
N THR A 56 -7.59 0.24 -0.72
CA THR A 56 -6.32 -0.50 -0.68
C THR A 56 -6.50 -1.94 -1.19
N ARG A 57 -7.48 -2.67 -0.66
CA ARG A 57 -7.81 -4.04 -1.08
C ARG A 57 -8.15 -4.13 -2.57
N TYR A 58 -8.93 -3.19 -3.11
CA TYR A 58 -9.26 -3.16 -4.54
C TYR A 58 -8.01 -3.04 -5.40
N HIS A 59 -7.13 -2.06 -5.14
CA HIS A 59 -5.94 -1.85 -5.96
C HIS A 59 -4.95 -3.01 -5.86
N HIS A 60 -4.79 -3.58 -4.67
CA HIS A 60 -4.01 -4.80 -4.44
C HIS A 60 -4.52 -5.97 -5.31
N ARG A 61 -5.84 -6.21 -5.33
CA ARG A 61 -6.47 -7.25 -6.17
C ARG A 61 -6.29 -6.98 -7.66
N LYS A 62 -6.51 -5.74 -8.11
CA LYS A 62 -6.32 -5.37 -9.52
C LYS A 62 -4.87 -5.55 -9.99
N LEU A 63 -3.90 -5.20 -9.15
CA LEU A 63 -2.49 -5.42 -9.46
C LEU A 63 -2.19 -6.92 -9.59
N TYR A 64 -2.64 -7.73 -8.61
CA TYR A 64 -2.51 -9.18 -8.66
C TYR A 64 -3.12 -9.77 -9.94
N GLU A 65 -4.36 -9.40 -10.29
CA GLU A 65 -5.02 -9.86 -11.51
C GLU A 65 -4.23 -9.54 -12.78
N ARG A 66 -3.69 -8.30 -12.89
CA ARG A 66 -2.90 -7.86 -14.06
C ARG A 66 -1.58 -8.61 -14.18
N LEU A 67 -0.92 -8.89 -13.06
CA LEU A 67 0.34 -9.65 -13.03
C LEU A 67 0.11 -11.14 -13.31
N ASN A 68 -0.91 -11.73 -12.68
CA ASN A 68 -1.24 -13.14 -12.84
C ASN A 68 -1.62 -13.49 -14.29
N LYS A 69 -2.35 -12.61 -14.98
CA LYS A 69 -2.64 -12.74 -16.43
C LYS A 69 -1.39 -12.81 -17.30
N LYS A 70 -0.25 -12.30 -16.83
CA LYS A 70 1.04 -12.33 -17.52
C LYS A 70 1.96 -13.44 -17.01
N GLY A 71 1.49 -14.31 -16.11
CA GLY A 71 2.30 -15.33 -15.45
C GLY A 71 3.35 -14.76 -14.49
N ILE A 72 3.20 -13.51 -14.04
CA ILE A 72 4.11 -12.89 -13.07
C ILE A 72 3.56 -13.16 -11.67
N LYS A 73 4.38 -13.78 -10.81
CA LYS A 73 4.03 -14.02 -9.40
C LYS A 73 3.94 -12.70 -8.64
N TYR A 74 2.89 -12.56 -7.84
CA TYR A 74 2.67 -11.40 -7.02
C TYR A 74 3.19 -11.65 -5.60
N VAL A 75 3.99 -10.71 -5.10
CA VAL A 75 4.52 -10.71 -3.73
C VAL A 75 3.81 -9.59 -2.97
N ALA A 76 3.01 -9.94 -1.97
CA ALA A 76 2.28 -9.01 -1.14
C ALA A 76 3.01 -8.89 0.21
N MET A 77 3.57 -7.72 0.50
CA MET A 77 4.36 -7.49 1.72
C MET A 77 3.62 -6.56 2.68
N GLN A 78 3.60 -6.92 3.96
CA GLN A 78 3.07 -6.08 5.02
C GLN A 78 4.15 -5.15 5.59
N TYR A 79 3.74 -3.96 6.02
CA TYR A 79 4.60 -3.02 6.73
C TYR A 79 5.26 -3.66 7.96
N PRO A 80 6.42 -3.13 8.40
CA PRO A 80 7.02 -3.55 9.67
C PRO A 80 6.03 -3.47 10.83
N MET A 81 6.11 -4.45 11.74
CA MET A 81 5.32 -4.52 12.99
C MET A 81 3.81 -4.72 12.83
N LEU A 82 3.25 -4.74 11.62
CA LEU A 82 1.84 -5.02 11.38
C LEU A 82 1.58 -6.50 11.12
N ASP A 83 0.38 -6.95 11.47
CA ASP A 83 -0.05 -8.33 11.28
C ASP A 83 -0.22 -8.64 9.78
N ILE A 84 0.34 -9.77 9.35
CA ILE A 84 0.23 -10.28 7.98
C ILE A 84 -1.20 -10.71 7.64
N GLU A 85 -2.01 -11.03 8.64
CA GLU A 85 -3.39 -11.49 8.43
C GLU A 85 -4.25 -10.42 7.75
N GLU A 86 -4.00 -9.13 7.99
CA GLU A 86 -4.73 -8.04 7.34
C GLU A 86 -4.59 -8.10 5.81
N ILE A 87 -3.36 -8.25 5.30
CA ILE A 87 -3.13 -8.31 3.85
C ILE A 87 -3.56 -9.66 3.26
N LYS A 88 -3.43 -10.78 3.99
CA LYS A 88 -3.93 -12.09 3.51
C LYS A 88 -5.44 -12.08 3.32
N GLN A 89 -6.18 -11.49 4.26
CA GLN A 89 -7.63 -11.35 4.16
C GLN A 89 -8.04 -10.52 2.94
N MET A 90 -7.26 -9.50 2.57
CA MET A 90 -7.50 -8.74 1.33
C MET A 90 -7.52 -9.64 0.10
N PHE A 91 -6.87 -10.81 0.11
CA PHE A 91 -6.84 -11.75 -1.01
C PHE A 91 -7.58 -13.06 -0.75
N ASN A 92 -8.40 -13.13 0.31
CA ASN A 92 -9.07 -14.37 0.72
C ASN A 92 -8.10 -15.56 0.85
N TYR A 93 -6.88 -15.31 1.33
CA TYR A 93 -5.86 -16.34 1.53
C TYR A 93 -5.44 -17.10 0.25
N ASP A 94 -5.44 -16.44 -0.92
CA ASP A 94 -5.01 -17.05 -2.19
C ASP A 94 -3.55 -17.58 -2.12
N GLU A 95 -3.40 -18.90 -2.19
CA GLU A 95 -2.11 -19.61 -2.11
C GLU A 95 -1.18 -19.32 -3.31
N ASN A 96 -1.68 -18.69 -4.39
CA ASN A 96 -0.84 -18.30 -5.51
C ASN A 96 -0.03 -17.02 -5.27
N ILE A 97 -0.35 -16.29 -4.19
CA ILE A 97 0.33 -15.05 -3.78
C ILE A 97 1.38 -15.39 -2.72
N ILE A 98 2.56 -14.81 -2.88
CA ILE A 98 3.63 -14.92 -1.89
C ILE A 98 3.42 -13.80 -0.87
N PHE A 99 3.13 -14.16 0.38
CA PHE A 99 2.94 -13.20 1.47
C PHE A 99 4.24 -13.02 2.27
N VAL A 100 4.68 -11.78 2.44
CA VAL A 100 5.88 -11.44 3.21
C VAL A 100 5.49 -10.63 4.44
N SER A 101 5.76 -11.20 5.63
CA SER A 101 5.67 -10.47 6.90
C SER A 101 7.04 -9.98 7.32
N ASN A 102 7.11 -8.71 7.73
CA ASN A 102 8.30 -8.15 8.39
C ASN A 102 8.16 -8.13 9.92
N GLU A 103 7.01 -8.55 10.46
CA GLU A 103 6.67 -8.37 11.86
C GLU A 103 7.68 -9.00 12.83
N ASP A 104 7.98 -10.29 12.67
CA ASP A 104 8.89 -10.99 13.58
C ASP A 104 10.32 -10.47 13.47
N SER A 105 10.80 -10.21 12.26
CA SER A 105 12.14 -9.67 12.03
C SER A 105 12.33 -8.31 12.73
N PHE A 106 11.34 -7.42 12.66
CA PHE A 106 11.40 -6.12 13.32
C PHE A 106 11.16 -6.22 14.82
N LYS A 107 10.26 -7.10 15.29
CA LYS A 107 10.09 -7.37 16.73
C LYS A 107 11.39 -7.84 17.36
N GLU A 108 12.11 -8.76 16.70
CA GLU A 108 13.41 -9.23 17.17
C GLU A 108 14.48 -8.12 17.14
N ALA A 109 14.53 -7.35 16.05
CA ALA A 109 15.46 -6.24 15.90
C ALA A 109 15.27 -5.16 16.99
N LEU A 110 14.02 -4.86 17.35
CA LEU A 110 13.66 -3.89 18.39
C LEU A 110 13.83 -4.43 19.82
N ARG A 111 13.74 -5.75 20.05
CA ARG A 111 14.11 -6.34 21.35
C ARG A 111 15.60 -6.13 21.65
N ASN A 112 16.43 -6.12 20.62
CA ASN A 112 17.89 -6.07 20.73
C ASN A 112 18.50 -4.70 20.38
N GLY A 113 17.69 -3.69 20.06
CA GLY A 113 18.16 -2.41 19.55
C GLY A 113 17.19 -1.28 19.84
N LYS A 114 17.63 -0.05 19.56
CA LYS A 114 16.77 1.13 19.70
C LYS A 114 15.89 1.31 18.47
N TYR A 115 14.71 1.89 18.67
CA TYR A 115 13.74 2.17 17.61
C TYR A 115 14.36 2.99 16.47
N GLU A 116 15.13 4.03 16.82
CA GLU A 116 15.75 4.98 15.90
C GLU A 116 16.87 4.34 15.05
N TYR A 117 17.30 3.12 15.38
CA TYR A 117 18.21 2.38 14.52
C TYR A 117 17.51 1.84 13.27
N TYR A 118 16.19 1.64 13.32
CA TYR A 118 15.43 0.99 12.26
C TYR A 118 14.40 1.90 11.63
N PHE A 119 13.93 2.93 12.34
CA PHE A 119 12.95 3.89 11.84
C PHE A 119 13.41 5.35 11.99
N VAL A 120 13.01 6.18 11.02
CA VAL A 120 13.30 7.62 10.96
C VAL A 120 12.25 8.44 11.71
N ASP A 121 11.01 7.96 11.73
CA ASP A 121 9.86 8.60 12.37
C ASP A 121 8.94 7.57 13.02
N ASN A 122 7.80 8.01 13.56
CA ASN A 122 6.80 7.15 14.18
C ASN A 122 5.44 7.21 13.45
N PHE A 123 5.45 7.10 12.12
CA PHE A 123 4.27 7.22 11.26
C PHE A 123 3.06 6.42 11.75
N GLY A 124 3.25 5.15 12.11
CA GLY A 124 2.20 4.23 12.54
C GLY A 124 2.06 4.07 14.05
N GLY A 125 2.73 4.90 14.85
CA GLY A 125 2.78 4.76 16.31
C GLY A 125 3.66 3.61 16.83
N ILE A 126 3.80 2.54 16.02
CA ILE A 126 4.64 1.36 16.28
C ILE A 126 5.66 1.07 15.17
N PHE A 127 5.59 1.79 14.04
CA PHE A 127 6.52 1.70 12.91
C PHE A 127 6.62 3.07 12.22
N GLY A 128 7.62 3.22 11.36
CA GLY A 128 7.88 4.45 10.61
C GLY A 128 8.52 4.19 9.26
N HIS A 129 8.98 5.25 8.61
CA HIS A 129 9.88 5.13 7.47
C HIS A 129 11.17 4.46 7.92
N ALA A 130 11.64 3.47 7.17
CA ALA A 130 12.82 2.72 7.56
C ALA A 130 14.11 3.56 7.38
N THR A 131 15.07 3.36 8.29
CA THR A 131 16.46 3.79 8.06
C THR A 131 17.13 2.83 7.08
N ARG A 132 18.35 3.14 6.62
CA ARG A 132 19.17 2.19 5.84
C ARG A 132 19.30 0.81 6.50
N ARG A 133 19.34 0.74 7.84
CA ARG A 133 19.41 -0.53 8.57
C ARG A 133 18.05 -1.25 8.58
N GLY A 134 16.95 -0.50 8.72
CA GLY A 134 15.60 -1.03 8.57
C GLY A 134 15.34 -1.55 7.14
N ASP A 135 15.72 -0.78 6.12
CA ASP A 135 15.60 -1.17 4.71
C ASP A 135 16.36 -2.46 4.43
N LYS A 136 17.57 -2.60 4.98
CA LYS A 136 18.34 -3.84 4.87
C LYS A 136 17.60 -5.02 5.47
N LEU A 137 16.97 -4.85 6.63
CA LEU A 137 16.21 -5.92 7.29
C LEU A 137 15.01 -6.35 6.43
N ILE A 138 14.28 -5.40 5.86
CA ILE A 138 13.18 -5.67 4.91
C ILE A 138 13.70 -6.41 3.68
N ALA A 139 14.76 -5.91 3.05
CA ALA A 139 15.32 -6.46 1.83
C ALA A 139 15.85 -7.90 2.03
N ASP A 140 16.57 -8.14 3.12
CA ASP A 140 17.09 -9.48 3.46
C ASP A 140 15.93 -10.46 3.69
N ASN A 141 14.87 -10.05 4.39
CA ASN A 141 13.69 -10.88 4.63
C ASN A 141 12.93 -11.21 3.33
N VAL A 142 12.65 -10.21 2.50
CA VAL A 142 11.98 -10.40 1.19
C VAL A 142 12.80 -11.34 0.31
N ALA A 143 14.12 -11.14 0.22
CA ALA A 143 15.00 -11.99 -0.55
C ALA A 143 14.94 -13.45 -0.08
N ASN A 144 15.02 -13.69 1.23
CA ASN A 144 14.93 -15.04 1.79
C ASN A 144 13.60 -15.73 1.48
N VAL A 145 12.47 -15.01 1.55
CA VAL A 145 11.16 -15.58 1.18
C VAL A 145 11.14 -15.94 -0.30
N ILE A 146 11.58 -15.03 -1.18
CA ILE A 146 11.59 -15.29 -2.63
C ILE A 146 12.48 -16.48 -2.98
N LEU A 147 13.69 -16.55 -2.41
CA LEU A 147 14.63 -17.64 -2.67
C LEU A 147 14.06 -18.99 -2.22
N LYS A 148 13.40 -19.02 -1.06
CA LYS A 148 12.70 -20.21 -0.56
C LYS A 148 11.59 -20.66 -1.49
N GLU A 149 10.75 -19.75 -1.97
CA GLU A 149 9.67 -20.05 -2.94
C GLU A 149 10.21 -20.59 -4.26
N LEU A 150 11.41 -20.16 -4.66
CA LEU A 150 12.09 -20.64 -5.86
C LEU A 150 12.90 -21.92 -5.64
N ASN A 151 12.95 -22.47 -4.42
CA ASN A 151 13.82 -23.58 -4.02
C ASN A 151 15.30 -23.32 -4.36
N ILE A 152 15.74 -22.08 -4.20
CA ILE A 152 17.14 -21.68 -4.33
C ILE A 152 17.72 -21.62 -2.92
N GLU A 153 18.60 -22.56 -2.58
CA GLU A 153 19.31 -22.57 -1.29
C GLU A 153 20.32 -21.42 -1.23
N ASN A 154 20.43 -20.80 -0.04
CA ASN A 154 21.43 -19.77 0.28
C ASN A 154 22.76 -20.39 0.72
#